data_AF-A0A1V5NST3-F1
#
_entry.id   AF-A0A1V5NST3-F1
#
_cell.length_a   1.000
_cell.length_b   1.000
_cell.length_c   1.000
_cell.angle_alpha   90.00
_cell.angle_beta   90.00
_cell.angle_gamma   90.00
#
_symmetry.space_group_name_H-M   'P 1'
#
loop_
_entity.id
_entity.type
_entity.pdbx_description
1 polymer ?
#
loop_
_entity_poly.entity_id
_entity_poly.type
_entity_poly.pdbx_seq_one_letter_code
_entity_poly.pdbx_strand_id
1 'polypeptide(L)'
;MTGEPRSATIVAEEETLLLALTRETMSQLLHNNAAVAKRLSESLAEREAYNKAAGARGVEDAASGPAIERMKRNAEVASVEIFDRIKRFFRLA
;
A
#
# COMPACT_ATOMS: atom_id res chain seq x y z
N MET A 1 2.62 7.63 0.90
CA MET A 1 1.49 7.32 1.81
C MET A 1 1.93 7.04 3.24
N THR A 2 3.19 6.67 3.45
CA THR A 2 3.76 6.31 4.75
C THR A 2 4.85 7.29 5.23
N GLY A 3 5.05 8.40 4.51
CA GLY A 3 6.13 9.36 4.75
C GLY A 3 7.48 9.02 4.13
N GLU A 4 7.63 7.84 3.53
CA GLU A 4 8.84 7.49 2.78
C GLU A 4 9.00 8.32 1.48
N PRO A 5 10.25 8.54 1.04
CA PRO A 5 10.54 9.08 -0.28
C PRO A 5 9.89 8.24 -1.40
N ARG A 6 9.71 8.85 -2.57
CA ARG A 6 9.23 8.15 -3.76
C ARG A 6 10.25 7.08 -4.16
N SER A 7 9.77 5.84 -4.34
CA SER A 7 10.61 4.70 -4.70
C SER A 7 10.80 4.52 -6.21
N ALA A 8 10.03 5.25 -7.03
CA ALA A 8 10.07 5.15 -8.47
C ALA A 8 9.71 6.49 -9.12
N THR A 9 10.23 6.68 -10.34
CA THR A 9 9.81 7.74 -11.24
C THR A 9 8.62 7.25 -12.07
N ILE A 10 7.61 8.10 -12.23
CA ILE A 10 6.46 7.84 -13.10
C ILE A 10 6.50 8.90 -14.21
N VAL A 11 6.42 8.45 -15.46
CA VAL A 11 6.42 9.30 -16.65
C VAL A 11 5.13 9.01 -17.42
N ALA A 12 4.46 10.05 -17.91
CA ALA A 12 3.32 9.89 -18.80
C ALA A 12 3.82 9.61 -20.22
N GLU A 13 3.35 8.52 -20.83
CA GLU A 13 3.71 8.16 -22.21
C GLU A 13 2.94 9.00 -23.25
N GLU A 14 1.78 9.54 -22.85
CA GLU A 14 0.90 10.37 -23.67
C GLU A 14 0.25 11.48 -22.82
N GLU A 15 -0.48 12.38 -23.48
CA GLU A 15 -1.20 13.45 -22.79
C GLU A 15 -2.19 12.89 -21.77
N THR A 16 -2.01 13.26 -20.51
CA THR A 16 -2.74 12.66 -19.38
C THR A 16 -3.29 13.72 -18.46
N LEU A 17 -4.59 13.62 -18.12
CA LEU A 17 -5.22 14.42 -17.08
C LEU A 17 -5.21 13.66 -15.75
N LEU A 18 -4.80 14.31 -14.67
CA LEU A 18 -4.74 13.72 -13.34
C LEU A 18 -5.59 14.49 -12.33
N LEU A 19 -6.34 13.75 -11.51
CA LEU A 19 -6.95 14.27 -10.29
C LEU A 19 -5.94 14.12 -9.14
N ALA A 20 -5.38 15.25 -8.71
CA ALA A 20 -4.38 15.28 -7.65
C ALA A 20 -5.04 15.45 -6.27
N LEU A 21 -4.61 14.63 -5.31
CA LEU A 21 -4.97 14.78 -3.90
C LEU A 21 -3.74 15.23 -3.11
N THR A 22 -3.89 16.31 -2.34
CA THR A 22 -2.81 16.76 -1.45
C THR A 22 -2.76 15.91 -0.19
N ARG A 23 -1.67 16.05 0.56
CA ARG A 23 -1.53 15.38 1.87
C ARG A 23 -2.63 15.82 2.82
N GLU A 24 -2.98 17.10 2.83
CA GLU A 24 -3.99 17.69 3.70
C GLU A 24 -5.38 17.14 3.39
N THR A 25 -5.78 17.11 2.11
CA THR A 25 -7.06 16.52 1.69
C THR A 25 -7.15 15.05 2.05
N MET A 26 -6.09 14.29 1.82
CA MET A 26 -6.02 12.88 2.20
C MET A 26 -6.10 12.70 3.73
N SER A 27 -5.41 13.56 4.49
CA SER A 27 -5.44 13.55 5.96
C SER A 27 -6.85 13.72 6.50
N GLN A 28 -7.61 14.68 5.97
CA GLN A 28 -8.99 14.93 6.35
C GLN A 28 -9.90 13.73 6.01
N LEU A 29 -9.74 13.16 4.82
CA LEU A 29 -10.51 11.99 4.38
C LEU A 29 -10.29 10.79 5.31
N LEU A 30 -9.02 10.51 5.67
CA LEU A 30 -8.68 9.39 6.53
C LEU A 30 -9.09 9.62 7.99
N HIS A 31 -9.07 10.86 8.47
CA HIS A 31 -9.54 11.21 9.82
C HIS A 31 -11.05 11.02 9.95
N ASN A 32 -11.80 11.44 8.93
CA ASN A 32 -13.27 11.35 8.92
C ASN A 32 -13.76 9.93 8.63
N ASN A 33 -12.90 9.02 8.15
CA ASN A 33 -13.30 7.69 7.74
C ASN A 33 -12.23 6.63 8.06
N ALA A 34 -12.27 6.13 9.29
CA ALA A 34 -11.34 5.10 9.78
C ALA A 34 -11.39 3.80 8.95
N ALA A 35 -12.56 3.46 8.37
CA ALA A 35 -12.70 2.27 7.52
C ALA A 35 -11.87 2.39 6.24
N VAL A 36 -11.80 3.59 5.65
CA VAL A 36 -10.96 3.84 4.47
C VAL A 36 -9.48 3.71 4.82
N ALA A 37 -9.06 4.25 5.97
CA ALA A 37 -7.68 4.13 6.43
C ALA A 37 -7.25 2.67 6.62
N LYS A 38 -8.12 1.85 7.21
CA LYS A 38 -7.90 0.40 7.36
C LYS A 38 -7.83 -0.31 6.00
N ARG A 39 -8.77 -0.02 5.10
CA ARG A 39 -8.78 -0.67 3.77
C ARG A 39 -7.55 -0.30 2.95
N LEU A 40 -7.08 0.93 3.08
CA LEU A 40 -5.88 1.41 2.43
C LEU A 40 -4.63 0.69 2.95
N SER A 41 -4.51 0.46 4.26
CA SER A 41 -3.36 -0.27 4.82
C SER A 41 -3.34 -1.73 4.38
N GLU A 42 -4.49 -2.39 4.34
CA GLU A 42 -4.64 -3.76 3.80
C GLU A 42 -4.16 -3.82 2.35
N SER A 43 -4.65 -2.94 1.48
CA SER A 43 -4.30 -2.93 0.05
C SER A 43 -2.82 -2.64 -0.19
N LEU A 44 -2.21 -1.76 0.60
CA LEU A 44 -0.76 -1.49 0.51
C LEU A 44 0.07 -2.69 0.96
N ALA A 45 -0.36 -3.39 2.02
CA ALA A 45 0.31 -4.59 2.51
C ALA A 45 0.26 -5.75 1.51
N GLU A 46 -0.91 -5.98 0.90
CA GLU A 46 -1.08 -6.96 -0.18
C GLU A 46 -0.15 -6.65 -1.36
N ARG A 47 -0.07 -5.38 -1.75
CA ARG A 47 0.79 -4.94 -2.86
C ARG A 47 2.28 -5.08 -2.53
N GLU A 48 2.69 -4.79 -1.30
CA GLU A 48 4.07 -5.00 -0.85
C GLU A 48 4.43 -6.49 -0.85
N ALA A 49 3.54 -7.35 -0.33
CA ALA A 49 3.74 -8.79 -0.35
C ALA A 49 3.86 -9.34 -1.78
N TYR A 50 3.00 -8.87 -2.69
CA TYR A 50 3.07 -9.21 -4.11
C TYR A 50 4.39 -8.77 -4.74
N ASN A 51 4.80 -7.53 -4.54
CA ASN A 51 6.05 -7.00 -5.10
C ASN A 51 7.28 -7.76 -4.57
N LYS A 52 7.30 -8.12 -3.28
CA LYS A 52 8.37 -8.96 -2.70
C LYS A 52 8.40 -10.34 -3.33
N ALA A 53 7.25 -10.96 -3.57
CA ALA A 53 7.19 -12.27 -4.21
C ALA A 53 7.61 -12.22 -5.69
N ALA A 54 7.16 -11.21 -6.43
CA ALA A 54 7.51 -10.99 -7.84
C ALA A 54 8.98 -10.59 -8.02
N GLY A 55 9.56 -9.84 -7.07
CA GLY A 55 10.99 -9.51 -7.08
C GLY A 55 11.89 -10.67 -6.64
N ALA A 56 11.38 -11.62 -5.86
CA ALA A 56 12.13 -12.78 -5.36
C ALA A 56 12.05 -14.02 -6.26
N ARG A 57 11.09 -14.09 -7.20
CA ARG A 57 10.92 -15.22 -8.12
C ARG A 57 10.60 -14.71 -9.52
N GLY A 58 11.36 -15.17 -10.51
CA GLY A 58 10.90 -15.11 -11.89
C GLY A 58 9.59 -15.87 -12.01
N VAL A 59 8.48 -15.12 -12.08
CA VAL A 59 7.07 -15.35 -12.50
C VAL A 59 6.39 -16.71 -12.31
N GLU A 60 7.07 -17.85 -12.24
CA GLU A 60 6.45 -19.18 -12.42
C GLU A 60 5.96 -19.85 -11.11
N ASP A 61 6.51 -19.48 -9.95
CA ASP A 61 6.30 -20.24 -8.69
C ASP A 61 5.34 -19.60 -7.68
N ALA A 62 4.66 -18.50 -8.03
CA ALA A 62 3.77 -17.78 -7.11
C ALA A 62 2.37 -18.42 -6.96
N ALA A 63 2.05 -19.44 -7.77
CA ALA A 63 0.69 -19.98 -7.89
C ALA A 63 0.38 -21.21 -7.00
N SER A 64 1.26 -21.61 -6.08
CA SER A 64 0.96 -22.73 -5.17
C SER A 64 0.17 -22.26 -3.95
N GLY A 65 -0.90 -22.98 -3.59
CA GLY A 65 -1.79 -22.67 -2.45
C GLY A 65 -1.05 -22.35 -1.12
N PRO A 66 -0.03 -23.13 -0.72
CA PRO A 66 0.73 -22.86 0.51
C PRO A 66 1.54 -21.56 0.47
N ALA A 67 2.02 -21.15 -0.71
CA ALA A 67 2.74 -19.89 -0.88
C ALA A 67 1.77 -18.70 -0.75
N ILE A 68 0.57 -18.81 -1.33
CA ILE A 68 -0.49 -17.80 -1.24
C ILE A 68 -0.92 -17.60 0.23
N GLU A 69 -1.10 -18.67 1.00
CA GLU A 69 -1.45 -18.55 2.43
C GLU A 69 -0.37 -17.90 3.28
N ARG A 70 0.91 -18.17 2.99
CA ARG A 70 2.03 -17.47 3.67
C ARG A 70 2.05 -15.99 3.29
N MET A 71 1.82 -15.66 2.02
CA MET A 71 1.74 -14.27 1.57
C MET A 71 0.59 -13.52 2.24
N LYS A 72 -0.59 -14.14 2.36
CA LYS A 72 -1.74 -13.55 3.07
C LYS A 72 -1.42 -13.27 4.53
N ARG A 73 -0.86 -14.24 5.26
CA ARG A 73 -0.46 -14.04 6.67
C ARG A 73 0.58 -12.92 6.82
N ASN A 74 1.57 -12.87 5.93
CA ASN A 74 2.57 -11.81 5.96
C ASN A 74 1.96 -10.43 5.66
N ALA A 75 0.99 -10.37 4.73
CA ALA A 75 0.26 -9.16 4.43
C ALA A 75 -0.61 -8.70 5.59
N GLU A 76 -1.27 -9.61 6.33
CA GLU A 76 -2.04 -9.28 7.53
C GLU A 76 -1.15 -8.62 8.59
N VAL A 77 0.02 -9.18 8.89
CA VAL A 77 0.97 -8.58 9.84
C VAL A 77 1.47 -7.22 9.35
N ALA A 78 1.88 -7.14 8.09
CA ALA A 78 2.36 -5.89 7.48
C ALA A 78 1.28 -4.80 7.44
N SER A 79 0.00 -5.17 7.33
CA SER A 79 -1.11 -4.22 7.30
C SER A 79 -1.21 -3.41 8.59
N VAL A 80 -0.91 -4.01 9.75
CA VAL A 80 -0.91 -3.32 11.04
C VAL A 80 0.23 -2.30 11.09
N GLU A 81 1.44 -2.71 10.69
CA GLU A 81 2.60 -1.81 10.67
C GLU A 81 2.40 -0.64 9.69
N ILE A 82 1.84 -0.92 8.51
CA ILE A 82 1.53 0.10 7.51
C ILE A 82 0.44 1.03 8.02
N PHE A 83 -0.58 0.50 8.70
CA PHE A 83 -1.63 1.31 9.31
C PHE A 83 -1.05 2.29 10.34
N ASP A 84 -0.15 1.85 11.21
CA ASP A 84 0.51 2.71 12.19
C ASP A 84 1.40 3.78 11.54
N ARG A 85 2.03 3.45 10.41
CA ARG A 85 2.80 4.42 9.61
C ARG A 85 1.90 5.46 8.95
N ILE A 86 0.75 5.05 8.42
CA ILE A 86 -0.28 5.95 7.88
C ILE A 86 -0.79 6.87 8.99
N LYS A 87 -1.14 6.32 10.16
CA LYS A 87 -1.58 7.11 11.32
C LYS A 87 -0.55 8.18 11.70
N ARG A 88 0.73 7.80 11.83
CA ARG A 88 1.81 8.75 12.14
C ARG A 88 1.99 9.81 11.05
N PHE A 89 1.99 9.40 9.79
CA PHE A 89 2.20 10.33 8.66
C PHE A 89 1.07 11.34 8.50
N PHE A 90 -0.18 10.92 8.70
CA PHE A 90 -1.37 11.78 8.60
C PHE A 90 -1.86 12.32 9.95
N ARG A 91 -1.13 12.07 11.05
CA ARG A 91 -1.50 12.51 12.42
C ARG A 91 -2.94 12.10 12.79
N LEU A 92 -3.31 10.86 12.46
CA LEU A 92 -4.59 10.29 12.83
C LEU A 92 -4.55 9.84 14.30
N ALA A 93 -5.60 10.12 15.06
CA ALA A 93 -5.74 9.71 16.46
C ALA A 93 -5.94 8.19 16.62
#